data_AF-A0A352JPE5-F1
#
_entry.id   AF-A0A352JPE5-F1
#
_cell.length_a   1.000
_cell.length_b   1.000
_cell.length_c   1.000
_cell.angle_alpha   90.00
_cell.angle_beta   90.00
_cell.angle_gamma   90.00
#
_symmetry.space_group_name_H-M   'P 1'
#
loop_
_entity.id
_entity.type
_entity.pdbx_description
1 polymer ?
#
loop_
_entity_poly.entity_id
_entity_poly.type
_entity_poly.pdbx_seq_one_letter_code
_entity_poly.pdbx_strand_id
1 'polypeptide(L)'
;QSGKTIEGLSYIKCWEYINNHTPSDSRIGILASFWTRSDGYYLDREFLYLNPSEQNLYDFTAVQYSDDVRTALTKLGISYVVLDSVVLEQFSDKSPWANIYGFWQFASGVNALRQSCERLSELVYSDNRYRVYRID
;
A
#
# COMPACT_ATOMS: atom_id res chain seq x y z
N GLN A 1 12.63 33.16 -16.21
CA GLN A 1 12.93 31.73 -16.00
C GLN A 1 11.60 31.05 -15.74
N SER A 2 11.06 30.35 -16.74
CA SER A 2 9.82 29.59 -16.61
C SER A 2 10.11 28.38 -15.72
N GLY A 3 9.47 28.32 -14.55
CA GLY A 3 9.59 27.21 -13.63
C GLY A 3 9.15 25.94 -14.34
N LYS A 4 10.08 25.00 -14.51
CA LYS A 4 9.71 23.63 -14.86
C LYS A 4 8.77 23.16 -13.76
N THR A 5 7.49 23.03 -14.07
CA THR A 5 6.57 22.19 -13.31
C THR A 5 7.24 20.84 -13.24
N ILE A 6 7.82 20.48 -12.10
CA ILE A 6 8.23 19.10 -11.86
C ILE A 6 6.91 18.35 -12.05
N GLU A 7 6.80 17.49 -13.07
CA GLU A 7 5.73 16.51 -13.11
C GLU A 7 5.82 15.77 -11.77
N GLY A 8 4.91 16.10 -10.85
CA GLY A 8 5.05 15.68 -9.45
C GLY A 8 5.24 14.18 -9.39
N LEU A 9 6.26 13.74 -8.64
CA LEU A 9 6.53 12.33 -8.42
C LEU A 9 5.22 11.68 -7.94
N SER A 10 4.90 10.51 -8.50
CA SER A 10 3.60 9.86 -8.28
C SER A 10 3.25 9.68 -6.78
N TYR A 11 4.25 9.45 -5.90
CA TYR A 11 3.99 9.35 -4.46
C TYR A 11 3.64 10.70 -3.82
N ILE A 12 4.20 11.82 -4.31
CA ILE A 12 3.86 13.16 -3.81
C ILE A 12 2.39 13.43 -4.09
N LYS A 13 1.92 13.14 -5.31
CA LYS A 13 0.51 13.30 -5.69
C LYS A 13 -0.42 12.42 -4.86
N CYS A 14 -0.01 11.19 -4.59
CA CYS A 14 -0.75 10.27 -3.72
C CYS A 14 -0.85 10.81 -2.29
N TRP A 15 0.25 11.30 -1.72
CA TRP A 15 0.27 11.89 -0.36
C TRP A 15 -0.53 13.19 -0.27
N GLU A 16 -0.40 14.07 -1.27
CA GLU A 16 -1.25 15.27 -1.41
C GLU A 16 -2.73 14.90 -1.41
N TYR A 17 -3.09 13.86 -2.16
CA TYR A 17 -4.46 13.38 -2.17
C TYR A 17 -4.91 12.95 -0.78
N ILE A 18 -4.15 12.07 -0.11
CA ILE A 18 -4.53 11.54 1.21
C ILE A 18 -4.62 12.66 2.26
N ASN A 19 -3.62 13.55 2.31
CA ASN A 19 -3.59 14.65 3.27
C ASN A 19 -4.77 15.62 3.10
N ASN A 20 -5.27 15.80 1.87
CA ASN A 20 -6.35 16.73 1.57
C ASN A 20 -7.76 16.10 1.60
N HIS A 21 -7.89 14.78 1.42
CA HIS A 21 -9.19 14.13 1.19
C HIS A 21 -9.55 13.04 2.20
N THR A 22 -8.71 12.76 3.19
CA THR A 22 -9.03 11.82 4.28
C THR A 22 -9.19 12.55 5.61
N PRO A 23 -10.04 12.08 6.54
CA PRO A 23 -10.12 12.60 7.90
C PRO A 23 -8.75 12.60 8.59
N SER A 24 -8.48 13.58 9.46
CA SER A 24 -7.17 13.75 10.12
C SER A 24 -6.78 12.59 11.05
N ASP A 25 -7.76 11.90 11.59
CA ASP A 25 -7.63 10.71 12.45
C ASP A 25 -7.57 9.40 11.66
N SER A 26 -7.57 9.47 10.32
CA SER A 26 -7.43 8.28 9.47
C SER A 26 -6.06 7.63 9.67
N ARG A 27 -6.07 6.30 9.69
CA ARG A 27 -4.87 5.47 9.71
C ARG A 27 -4.70 4.76 8.37
N ILE A 28 -3.52 4.91 7.78
CA ILE A 28 -3.22 4.49 6.41
C ILE A 28 -2.33 3.24 6.41
N GLY A 29 -2.78 2.16 5.80
CA GLY A 29 -1.95 1.00 5.49
C GLY A 29 -1.19 1.23 4.18
N ILE A 30 0.13 1.05 4.17
CA ILE A 30 0.97 1.33 3.00
C ILE A 30 1.70 0.06 2.54
N LEU A 31 1.37 -0.42 1.34
CA LEU A 31 2.15 -1.41 0.61
C LEU A 31 2.92 -0.69 -0.51
N ALA A 32 4.18 -0.31 -0.25
CA ALA A 32 5.00 0.49 -1.18
C ALA A 32 6.48 0.09 -1.20
N SER A 33 7.14 0.20 -2.37
CA SER A 33 8.55 -0.12 -2.51
C SER A 33 9.37 1.07 -2.00
N PHE A 34 10.30 0.83 -1.07
CA PHE A 34 11.24 1.78 -0.45
C PHE A 34 10.79 3.26 -0.37
N TRP A 35 10.48 3.69 0.85
CA TRP A 35 10.09 5.06 1.15
C TRP A 35 11.31 5.97 1.24
N THR A 36 11.59 6.77 0.21
CA THR A 36 12.63 7.80 0.31
C THR A 36 12.02 9.08 0.86
N ARG A 37 12.16 9.27 2.19
CA ARG A 37 11.78 10.47 2.96
C ARG A 37 12.63 11.72 2.65
N SER A 38 13.37 11.73 1.53
CA SER A 38 14.47 12.67 1.28
C SER A 38 14.06 13.95 0.57
N ASP A 39 12.81 14.08 0.13
CA ASP A 39 12.30 15.21 -0.64
C ASP A 39 11.44 16.19 0.18
N GLY A 40 11.17 15.87 1.45
CA GLY A 40 10.44 16.74 2.38
C GLY A 40 8.93 16.70 2.27
N TYR A 41 8.35 15.79 1.46
CA TYR A 41 6.90 15.61 1.40
C TYR A 41 6.46 14.45 2.32
N TYR A 42 5.60 14.74 3.30
CA TYR A 42 5.20 13.79 4.34
C TYR A 42 3.72 13.45 4.27
N LEU A 43 3.41 12.23 4.68
CA LEU A 43 2.06 11.83 5.00
C LEU A 43 1.74 12.33 6.42
N ASP A 44 0.73 13.19 6.55
CA ASP A 44 0.32 13.79 7.83
C ASP A 44 -0.54 12.84 8.66
N ARG A 45 -1.01 11.74 8.05
CA ARG A 45 -1.83 10.71 8.68
C ARG A 45 -0.97 9.68 9.39
N GLU A 46 -1.52 9.08 10.43
CA GLU A 46 -0.90 7.88 11.01
C GLU A 46 -0.84 6.78 9.95
N PHE A 47 0.27 6.05 9.86
CA PHE A 47 0.39 4.98 8.88
C PHE A 47 1.14 3.77 9.43
N LEU A 48 0.82 2.62 8.84
CA LEU A 48 1.48 1.35 9.09
C LEU A 48 1.94 0.77 7.76
N TYR A 49 3.15 0.24 7.72
CA TYR A 49 3.59 -0.52 6.56
C TYR A 49 2.94 -1.89 6.56
N LEU A 50 2.49 -2.29 5.37
CA LEU A 50 1.91 -3.60 5.08
C LEU A 50 2.90 -4.50 4.30
N ASN A 51 4.13 -4.02 4.09
CA ASN A 51 5.17 -4.78 3.40
C ASN A 51 5.48 -6.08 4.15
N PRO A 52 5.68 -7.20 3.46
CA PRO A 52 5.81 -8.48 4.14
C PRO A 52 7.22 -8.73 4.74
N SER A 53 8.18 -7.80 4.65
CA SER A 53 9.56 -7.98 5.19
C SER A 53 9.74 -7.49 6.64
N GLU A 54 10.17 -8.40 7.52
CA GLU A 54 10.83 -8.35 8.86
C GLU A 54 10.61 -7.20 9.88
N GLN A 55 9.85 -6.14 9.61
CA GLN A 55 9.73 -5.00 10.55
C GLN A 55 8.29 -4.55 10.84
N ASN A 56 7.27 -5.33 10.45
CA ASN A 56 5.88 -4.92 10.63
C ASN A 56 5.20 -5.64 11.79
N LEU A 57 4.35 -4.89 12.50
CA LEU A 57 3.55 -5.34 13.64
C LEU A 57 2.57 -6.47 13.32
N TYR A 58 2.34 -6.75 12.02
CA TYR A 58 1.40 -7.77 11.57
C TYR A 58 2.00 -8.56 10.41
N ASP A 59 2.06 -9.87 10.58
CA ASP A 59 2.59 -10.80 9.59
C ASP A 59 1.50 -11.17 8.57
N PHE A 60 1.48 -10.45 7.44
CA PHE A 60 0.58 -10.77 6.33
C PHE A 60 1.05 -12.00 5.50
N THR A 61 2.23 -12.57 5.76
CA THR A 61 2.70 -13.78 5.06
C THR A 61 1.93 -15.04 5.46
N ALA A 62 1.25 -15.01 6.61
CA ALA A 62 0.40 -16.08 7.12
C ALA A 62 -1.07 -15.97 6.65
N VAL A 63 -1.48 -14.83 6.07
CA VAL A 63 -2.87 -14.57 5.71
C VAL A 63 -3.13 -15.01 4.28
N GLN A 64 -3.83 -16.15 4.12
CA GLN A 64 -4.12 -16.73 2.81
C GLN A 64 -5.46 -16.26 2.21
N TYR A 65 -6.35 -15.72 3.04
CA TYR A 65 -7.72 -15.36 2.64
C TYR A 65 -7.96 -13.86 2.74
N SER A 66 -8.63 -13.30 1.73
CA SER A 66 -8.94 -11.85 1.66
C SER A 66 -9.79 -11.37 2.84
N ASP A 67 -10.69 -12.20 3.36
CA ASP A 67 -11.59 -11.82 4.46
C ASP A 67 -10.85 -11.69 5.80
N ASP A 68 -9.80 -12.49 5.98
CA ASP A 68 -8.89 -12.40 7.13
C ASP A 68 -8.05 -11.12 7.05
N VAL A 69 -7.66 -10.70 5.84
CA VAL A 69 -6.99 -9.41 5.63
C VAL A 69 -7.90 -8.27 6.03
N ARG A 70 -9.16 -8.24 5.59
CA ARG A 70 -10.11 -7.18 5.98
C ARG A 70 -10.26 -7.12 7.51
N THR A 71 -10.46 -8.28 8.15
CA THR A 71 -10.56 -8.36 9.61
C THR A 71 -9.31 -7.81 10.31
N ALA A 72 -8.11 -8.12 9.79
CA ALA A 72 -6.86 -7.59 10.32
C ALA A 72 -6.76 -6.07 10.16
N LEU A 73 -7.09 -5.53 8.98
CA LEU A 73 -7.08 -4.08 8.71
C LEU A 73 -8.03 -3.34 9.67
N THR A 74 -9.25 -3.85 9.87
CA THR A 74 -10.21 -3.28 10.83
C THR A 74 -9.70 -3.32 12.26
N LYS A 75 -9.11 -4.43 12.70
CA LYS A 75 -8.51 -4.55 14.07
C LYS A 75 -7.37 -3.56 14.29
N LEU A 76 -6.60 -3.26 13.24
CA LEU A 76 -5.52 -2.28 13.28
C LEU A 76 -6.03 -0.83 13.17
N GLY A 77 -7.33 -0.63 12.98
CA GLY A 77 -7.94 0.69 12.78
C GLY A 77 -7.57 1.34 11.44
N ILE A 78 -7.11 0.55 10.46
CA ILE A 78 -6.72 1.07 9.14
C ILE A 78 -7.98 1.39 8.34
N SER A 79 -8.17 2.67 8.00
CA SER A 79 -9.31 3.18 7.25
C SER A 79 -9.01 3.33 5.75
N TYR A 80 -7.74 3.37 5.36
CA TYR A 80 -7.34 3.43 3.95
C TYR A 80 -6.12 2.56 3.68
N VAL A 81 -6.05 1.96 2.49
CA VAL A 81 -4.90 1.18 2.04
C VAL A 81 -4.35 1.73 0.73
N VAL A 82 -3.03 1.90 0.68
CA VAL A 82 -2.27 2.34 -0.49
C VAL A 82 -1.56 1.12 -1.07
N LEU A 83 -1.80 0.85 -2.36
CA LEU A 83 -1.12 -0.20 -3.11
C LEU A 83 -0.21 0.42 -4.17
N ASP A 84 1.08 0.05 -4.14
CA ASP A 84 2.09 0.38 -5.15
C ASP A 84 2.19 -0.73 -6.19
N SER A 85 1.97 -0.40 -7.47
CA SER A 85 2.04 -1.35 -8.57
C SER A 85 3.41 -2.03 -8.69
N VAL A 86 4.50 -1.35 -8.29
CA VAL A 86 5.85 -1.92 -8.31
C VAL A 86 5.97 -3.08 -7.33
N VAL A 87 5.39 -2.95 -6.13
CA VAL A 87 5.39 -4.03 -5.13
C VAL A 87 4.51 -5.18 -5.60
N LEU A 88 3.34 -4.87 -6.17
CA LEU A 88 2.45 -5.89 -6.71
C LEU A 88 3.15 -6.71 -7.82
N GLU A 89 3.91 -6.05 -8.70
CA GLU A 89 4.69 -6.71 -9.74
C GLU A 89 5.86 -7.53 -9.15
N GLN A 90 6.59 -6.97 -8.19
CA GLN A 90 7.70 -7.65 -7.50
C GLN A 90 7.27 -8.97 -6.85
N PHE A 91 6.05 -9.04 -6.33
CA PHE A 91 5.47 -10.22 -5.69
C PHE A 91 4.52 -11.03 -6.60
N SER A 92 4.52 -10.75 -7.90
CA SER A 92 3.74 -11.51 -8.88
C SER A 92 4.40 -12.87 -9.22
N ASP A 93 3.65 -13.72 -9.91
CA ASP A 93 4.13 -14.97 -10.50
C ASP A 93 5.23 -14.76 -11.56
N LYS A 94 5.31 -13.56 -12.14
CA LYS A 94 6.33 -13.14 -13.13
C LYS A 94 7.62 -12.64 -12.48
N SER A 95 7.67 -12.58 -11.16
CA SER A 95 8.84 -12.10 -10.43
C SER A 95 10.09 -12.94 -10.73
N PRO A 96 11.27 -12.33 -10.90
CA PRO A 96 12.51 -13.09 -11.04
C PRO A 96 12.83 -13.91 -9.78
N TRP A 97 12.20 -13.58 -8.65
CA TRP A 97 12.34 -14.27 -7.37
C TRP A 97 11.27 -15.34 -7.14
N ALA A 98 10.37 -15.59 -8.09
CA ALA A 98 9.22 -16.50 -7.92
C ALA A 98 9.61 -17.93 -7.48
N ASN A 99 10.81 -18.39 -7.87
CA ASN A 99 11.33 -19.72 -7.54
C ASN A 99 12.17 -19.77 -6.25
N ILE A 100 12.34 -18.65 -5.54
CA ILE A 100 13.10 -18.62 -4.29
C ILE A 100 12.27 -19.23 -3.17
N TYR A 101 12.91 -20.10 -2.37
CA TYR A 101 12.27 -20.70 -1.20
C TYR A 101 11.72 -19.62 -0.25
N GLY A 102 10.45 -19.77 0.14
CA GLY A 102 9.74 -18.81 0.99
C GLY A 102 9.08 -17.65 0.25
N PHE A 103 9.46 -17.33 -1.00
CA PHE A 103 8.87 -16.21 -1.76
C PHE A 103 7.33 -16.31 -1.88
N TRP A 104 6.83 -17.53 -2.07
CA TRP A 104 5.40 -17.80 -2.19
C TRP A 104 4.57 -17.34 -0.99
N GLN A 105 5.14 -17.30 0.22
CA GLN A 105 4.44 -16.82 1.42
C GLN A 105 4.21 -15.31 1.35
N PHE A 106 5.24 -14.55 0.99
CA PHE A 106 5.16 -13.10 0.80
C PHE A 106 4.24 -12.76 -0.38
N ALA A 107 4.37 -13.48 -1.50
CA ALA A 107 3.51 -13.31 -2.67
C ALA A 107 2.04 -13.60 -2.37
N SER A 108 1.75 -14.65 -1.59
CA SER A 108 0.39 -14.99 -1.18
C SER A 108 -0.22 -13.88 -0.32
N GLY A 109 0.52 -13.35 0.65
CA GLY A 109 0.05 -12.25 1.49
C GLY A 109 -0.22 -10.96 0.71
N VAL A 110 0.68 -10.59 -0.20
CA VAL A 110 0.50 -9.42 -1.08
C VAL A 110 -0.72 -9.59 -1.98
N ASN A 111 -0.91 -10.78 -2.55
CA ASN A 111 -2.07 -11.05 -3.39
C ASN A 111 -3.38 -11.08 -2.59
N ALA A 112 -3.39 -11.62 -1.38
CA ALA A 112 -4.56 -11.60 -0.49
C ALA A 112 -4.96 -10.16 -0.14
N LEU A 113 -3.98 -9.30 0.18
CA LEU A 113 -4.21 -7.88 0.43
C LEU A 113 -4.77 -7.16 -0.79
N ARG A 114 -4.17 -7.35 -1.97
CA ARG A 114 -4.67 -6.80 -3.23
C ARG A 114 -6.12 -7.22 -3.47
N GLN A 115 -6.44 -8.51 -3.34
CA GLN A 115 -7.79 -9.01 -3.54
C GLN A 115 -8.78 -8.44 -2.53
N SER A 116 -8.39 -8.30 -1.25
CA SER A 116 -9.22 -7.65 -0.24
C SER A 116 -9.56 -6.21 -0.63
N CYS A 117 -8.56 -5.43 -1.03
CA CYS A 117 -8.78 -4.04 -1.47
C CYS A 117 -9.64 -3.98 -2.75
N GLU A 118 -9.28 -4.72 -3.80
CA GLU A 118 -9.95 -4.63 -5.10
C GLU A 118 -11.39 -5.17 -5.09
N ARG A 119 -11.72 -6.12 -4.20
CA ARG A 119 -13.06 -6.74 -4.15
C ARG A 119 -13.97 -6.14 -3.11
N LEU A 120 -13.41 -5.67 -2.00
CA LEU A 120 -14.20 -5.40 -0.78
C LEU A 120 -14.14 -3.94 -0.33
N SER A 121 -13.40 -3.08 -1.04
CA SER A 121 -13.13 -1.69 -0.64
C SER A 121 -13.46 -0.72 -1.79
N GLU A 122 -13.63 0.56 -1.47
CA GLU A 122 -13.88 1.60 -2.48
C GLU A 122 -12.55 2.17 -2.98
N LEU A 123 -12.31 2.14 -4.30
CA LEU A 123 -11.17 2.84 -4.91
C LEU A 123 -11.45 4.36 -4.93
N VAL A 124 -10.69 5.13 -4.15
CA VAL A 124 -10.89 6.59 -4.01
C VAL A 124 -9.85 7.42 -4.77
N TYR A 125 -8.69 6.83 -5.07
CA TYR A 125 -7.65 7.45 -5.88
C TYR A 125 -6.88 6.41 -6.69
N SER A 126 -6.49 6.78 -7.91
CA SER A 126 -5.57 5.99 -8.72
C SER A 126 -4.74 6.91 -9.61
N ASP A 127 -3.46 6.59 -9.76
CA ASP A 127 -2.64 7.07 -10.86
C ASP A 127 -1.96 5.89 -11.58
N ASN A 128 -0.85 6.15 -12.29
CA ASN A 128 -0.10 5.12 -13.01
C ASN A 128 0.68 4.16 -12.08
N ARG A 129 0.81 4.43 -10.79
CA ARG A 129 1.57 3.62 -9.84
C ARG A 129 0.80 3.29 -8.56
N TYR A 130 0.16 4.26 -7.94
CA TYR A 130 -0.54 4.09 -6.67
C TYR A 130 -2.04 3.97 -6.86
N ARG A 131 -2.64 3.15 -6.01
CA ARG A 131 -4.09 3.07 -5.81
C ARG A 131 -4.39 3.22 -4.33
N VAL A 132 -5.39 4.02 -3.98
CA VAL A 132 -5.85 4.20 -2.59
C VAL A 132 -7.27 3.67 -2.48
N TYR A 133 -7.47 2.77 -1.54
CA TYR A 133 -8.75 2.16 -1.23
C TYR A 133 -9.24 2.63 0.14
N ARG A 134 -10.51 3.01 0.27
CA ARG A 134 -11.17 3.21 1.56
C ARG A 134 -11.73 1.88 2.06
N ILE A 135 -11.39 1.53 3.29
CA ILE A 135 -11.86 0.33 3.98
C ILE A 135 -13.10 0.72 4.78
N ASP A 136 -14.26 0.11 4.47
CA ASP A 136 -15.50 0.27 5.24
C ASP A 136 -15.59 -0.72 6.42
#